data_AF-A0A5M9R6Q1-F1
#
_entry.id   AF-A0A5M9R6Q1-F1
#
_cell.length_a   1.000
_cell.length_b   1.000
_cell.length_c   1.000
_cell.angle_alpha   90.00
_cell.angle_beta   90.00
_cell.angle_gamma   90.00
#
_symmetry.space_group_name_H-M   'P 1'
#
loop_
_entity.id
_entity.type
_entity.pdbx_description
1 polymer ?
#
loop_
_entity_poly.entity_id
_entity_poly.type
_entity_poly.pdbx_seq_one_letter_code
_entity_poly.pdbx_strand_id
1 'polypeptide(L)'
;MKKIMAMALALSLFSPIASFAKSDNSCDAYVKNTKVDGNMYRFNIIDETGTNINSSNDWSFSAATRDVAQVLNLAHLLRVKICINYIYGTSSWTITNVSI
;
A
#
# COMPACT_ATOMS: atom_id res chain seq x y z
N MET A 1 56.21 7.73 -2.33
CA MET A 1 55.39 6.59 -1.80
C MET A 1 54.81 7.07 -0.48
N LYS A 2 53.52 7.07 -0.15
CA LYS A 2 52.31 6.40 -0.65
C LYS A 2 51.15 7.39 -0.65
N LYS A 3 50.26 7.21 -1.62
CA LYS A 3 48.94 7.83 -1.70
C LYS A 3 48.05 7.28 -0.57
N ILE A 4 46.88 7.90 -0.41
CA ILE A 4 45.65 7.39 0.22
C ILE A 4 45.44 7.84 1.68
N MET A 5 44.74 8.96 1.86
CA MET A 5 43.95 9.32 3.05
C MET A 5 43.12 10.55 2.66
N ALA A 6 41.81 10.65 2.78
CA ALA A 6 40.81 9.75 3.29
C ALA A 6 39.50 10.11 2.56
N MET A 7 39.06 9.23 1.68
CA MET A 7 37.77 9.31 1.00
C MET A 7 36.73 8.76 1.99
N ALA A 8 36.47 9.50 3.08
CA ALA A 8 35.69 8.99 4.22
C ALA A 8 34.62 9.96 4.74
N LEU A 9 34.24 10.98 3.95
CA LEU A 9 33.29 12.02 4.38
C LEU A 9 32.04 12.15 3.47
N ALA A 10 31.66 11.10 2.75
CA ALA A 10 30.51 11.13 1.83
C ALA A 10 29.33 10.22 2.23
N LEU A 11 29.34 9.65 3.44
CA LEU A 11 28.32 8.68 3.88
C LEU A 11 27.33 9.21 4.93
N SER A 12 27.45 10.47 5.37
CA SER A 12 26.63 11.03 6.46
C SER A 12 25.33 11.72 6.03
N LEU A 13 24.97 11.73 4.75
CA LEU A 13 23.77 12.42 4.25
C LEU A 13 22.54 11.53 4.00
N PHE A 14 22.63 10.23 4.27
CA PHE A 14 21.45 9.35 4.25
C PHE A 14 20.80 9.28 5.62
N SER A 15 20.38 10.43 6.16
CA SER A 15 19.38 10.41 7.23
C SER A 15 18.10 9.78 6.64
N PRO A 16 17.53 8.74 7.28
CA PRO A 16 16.25 8.20 6.81
C PRO A 16 15.21 9.31 6.91
N ILE A 17 14.66 9.70 5.76
CA ILE A 17 13.56 10.66 5.69
C ILE A 17 12.45 10.04 6.52
N ALA A 18 12.11 10.66 7.66
CA ALA A 18 11.04 10.17 8.51
C ALA A 18 9.75 10.08 7.68
N SER A 19 9.35 8.85 7.32
CA SER A 19 8.11 8.61 6.59
C SER A 19 7.00 8.52 7.62
N PHE A 20 6.24 9.61 7.76
CA PHE A 20 5.05 9.63 8.59
C PHE A 20 3.91 8.93 7.85
N ALA A 21 3.23 8.02 8.54
CA ALA A 21 2.02 7.39 8.04
C ALA A 21 0.93 8.46 7.85
N LYS A 22 0.27 8.45 6.70
CA LYS A 22 -0.84 9.35 6.33
C LYS A 22 -2.15 8.58 6.29
N SER A 23 -3.26 9.25 6.50
CA SER A 23 -4.61 8.66 6.35
C SER A 23 -5.29 9.27 5.14
N ASP A 24 -6.01 8.46 4.38
CA ASP A 24 -6.78 8.90 3.22
C ASP A 24 -7.97 7.94 2.96
N ASN A 25 -8.84 8.30 2.02
CA ASN A 25 -9.95 7.46 1.57
C ASN A 25 -10.03 7.41 0.04
N SER A 26 -10.77 6.43 -0.47
CA SER A 26 -11.09 6.33 -1.90
C SER A 26 -12.44 5.66 -2.05
N CYS A 27 -13.40 6.39 -2.61
CA CYS A 27 -14.68 5.88 -3.07
C CYS A 27 -14.57 5.53 -4.57
N ASP A 28 -15.47 4.69 -5.07
CA ASP A 28 -15.48 4.22 -6.46
C ASP A 28 -14.26 3.37 -6.88
N ALA A 29 -13.61 2.71 -5.92
CA ALA A 29 -12.50 1.80 -6.18
C ALA A 29 -12.99 0.36 -6.44
N TYR A 30 -12.12 -0.48 -6.99
CA TYR A 30 -12.36 -1.90 -7.23
C TYR A 30 -11.19 -2.75 -6.77
N VAL A 31 -11.47 -3.96 -6.29
CA VAL A 31 -10.44 -4.97 -6.03
C VAL A 31 -10.12 -5.71 -7.32
N LYS A 32 -8.99 -5.36 -7.95
CA LYS A 32 -8.55 -5.97 -9.23
C LYS A 32 -8.09 -7.41 -9.02
N ASN A 33 -7.20 -7.62 -8.06
CA ASN A 33 -6.64 -8.92 -7.73
C ASN A 33 -6.44 -9.05 -6.22
N THR A 34 -6.47 -10.28 -5.73
CA THR A 34 -6.09 -10.64 -4.36
C THR A 34 -5.07 -11.77 -4.35
N LYS A 35 -4.12 -11.72 -3.42
CA LYS A 35 -3.22 -12.84 -3.11
C LYS A 35 -3.03 -12.98 -1.61
N VAL A 36 -2.52 -14.13 -1.20
CA VAL A 36 -2.01 -14.37 0.15
C VAL A 36 -0.49 -14.33 0.09
N ASP A 37 0.13 -13.51 0.93
CA ASP A 37 1.58 -13.37 1.06
C ASP A 37 1.96 -13.67 2.51
N GLY A 38 2.49 -14.86 2.75
CA GLY A 38 2.62 -15.43 4.10
C GLY A 38 1.25 -15.59 4.77
N ASN A 39 1.04 -14.88 5.88
CA ASN A 39 -0.21 -14.89 6.65
C ASN A 39 -1.08 -13.65 6.41
N MET A 40 -0.77 -12.83 5.40
CA MET A 40 -1.46 -11.58 5.13
C MET A 40 -2.11 -11.58 3.74
N TYR A 41 -3.34 -11.08 3.65
CA TYR A 41 -3.95 -10.77 2.37
C TYR A 41 -3.32 -9.50 1.78
N ARG A 42 -3.05 -9.55 0.47
CA ARG A 42 -2.56 -8.42 -0.31
C ARG A 42 -3.52 -8.16 -1.46
N PHE A 43 -3.83 -6.88 -1.68
CA PHE A 43 -4.83 -6.46 -2.66
C PHE A 43 -4.22 -5.49 -3.67
N ASN A 44 -4.68 -5.57 -4.92
CA ASN A 44 -4.51 -4.51 -5.92
C ASN A 44 -5.82 -3.75 -6.00
N ILE A 45 -5.81 -2.48 -5.61
CA ILE A 45 -6.99 -1.62 -5.63
C ILE A 45 -6.83 -0.62 -6.77
N ILE A 46 -7.81 -0.57 -7.66
CA ILE A 46 -7.82 0.28 -8.85
C ILE A 46 -9.04 1.20 -8.88
N ASP A 47 -8.93 2.30 -9.62
CA ASP A 47 -10.08 3.12 -10.01
C ASP A 47 -10.82 2.50 -11.22
N GLU A 48 -11.86 3.19 -11.68
CA GLU A 48 -12.65 2.80 -12.85
C GLU A 48 -11.86 2.78 -14.17
N THR A 49 -10.71 3.47 -14.23
CA THR A 49 -9.82 3.47 -15.40
C THR A 49 -8.87 2.28 -15.41
N GLY A 50 -8.83 1.50 -14.33
CA GLY A 50 -7.89 0.40 -14.13
C GLY A 50 -6.54 0.82 -13.57
N THR A 51 -6.41 2.06 -13.11
CA THR A 51 -5.18 2.62 -12.54
C THR A 51 -5.15 2.38 -11.03
N ASN A 52 -3.98 2.06 -10.49
CA ASN A 52 -3.82 1.90 -9.03
C ASN A 52 -4.12 3.21 -8.30
N ILE A 53 -5.01 3.14 -7.31
CA ILE A 53 -5.41 4.33 -6.53
C ILE A 53 -4.24 4.87 -5.70
N ASN A 54 -4.23 6.18 -5.43
CA ASN A 54 -3.21 6.86 -4.61
C ASN A 54 -1.77 6.60 -5.11
N SER A 55 -1.57 6.36 -6.40
CA SER A 55 -0.27 5.96 -6.98
C SER A 55 0.37 4.76 -6.28
N SER A 56 -0.49 3.86 -5.75
CA SER A 56 -0.04 2.67 -5.04
C SER A 56 0.59 1.66 -5.98
N ASN A 57 1.47 0.82 -5.42
CA ASN A 57 2.07 -0.29 -6.15
C ASN A 57 1.15 -1.50 -6.12
N ASP A 58 1.36 -2.42 -7.07
CA ASP A 58 0.73 -3.73 -7.01
C ASP A 58 1.07 -4.43 -5.69
N TRP A 59 0.06 -5.05 -5.09
CA TRP A 59 0.13 -5.83 -3.85
C TRP A 59 0.52 -5.02 -2.61
N SER A 60 0.37 -3.71 -2.66
CA SER A 60 0.78 -2.81 -1.58
C SER A 60 -0.29 -2.60 -0.50
N PHE A 61 -1.57 -2.82 -0.84
CA PHE A 61 -2.67 -2.79 0.12
C PHE A 61 -2.75 -4.09 0.94
N SER A 62 -3.00 -3.92 2.23
CA SER A 62 -3.31 -4.97 3.19
C SER A 62 -4.56 -4.60 3.98
N ALA A 63 -5.23 -5.57 4.60
CA ALA A 63 -6.38 -5.32 5.46
C ALA A 63 -5.94 -5.25 6.93
N ALA A 64 -6.44 -4.26 7.68
CA ALA A 64 -6.16 -4.13 9.11
C ALA A 64 -6.76 -5.27 9.94
N THR A 65 -7.88 -5.85 9.49
CA THR A 65 -8.59 -6.93 10.18
C THR A 65 -9.04 -8.01 9.20
N ARG A 66 -9.39 -9.19 9.73
CA ARG A 66 -9.95 -10.29 8.93
C ARG A 66 -11.29 -9.91 8.30
N ASP A 67 -12.12 -9.14 8.99
CA ASP A 67 -13.43 -8.72 8.49
C ASP A 67 -13.27 -7.80 7.28
N VAL A 68 -12.35 -6.83 7.34
CA VAL A 68 -12.00 -5.98 6.19
C VAL A 68 -11.51 -6.84 5.02
N ALA A 69 -10.66 -7.84 5.28
CA ALA A 69 -10.19 -8.75 4.23
C ALA A 69 -11.34 -9.56 3.61
N GLN A 70 -12.30 -10.03 4.40
CA GLN A 70 -13.47 -10.77 3.91
C GLN A 70 -14.34 -9.92 3.01
N VAL A 71 -14.62 -8.66 3.40
CA VAL A 71 -15.40 -7.74 2.57
C VAL A 71 -14.68 -7.42 1.26
N LEU A 72 -13.36 -7.19 1.29
CA LEU A 72 -12.56 -6.97 0.07
C LEU A 72 -12.56 -8.20 -0.86
N ASN A 73 -12.42 -9.40 -0.31
CA ASN A 73 -12.52 -10.64 -1.08
C ASN A 73 -13.92 -10.81 -1.70
N LEU A 74 -14.97 -10.51 -0.94
CA LEU A 74 -16.33 -10.55 -1.46
C LEU A 74 -16.52 -9.52 -2.58
N ALA A 75 -16.03 -8.31 -2.40
CA ALA A 75 -16.10 -7.25 -3.42
C ALA A 75 -15.34 -7.66 -4.70
N HIS A 76 -14.19 -8.32 -4.57
CA HIS A 76 -13.45 -8.89 -5.70
C HIS A 76 -14.27 -9.92 -6.48
N LEU A 77 -14.92 -10.84 -5.77
CA LEU A 77 -15.77 -11.87 -6.39
C LEU A 77 -17.01 -11.29 -7.08
N LEU A 78 -17.65 -10.31 -6.44
CA LEU A 78 -18.85 -9.66 -6.95
C LEU A 78 -18.57 -8.58 -8.01
N ARG A 79 -17.31 -8.15 -8.14
CA ARG A 79 -16.88 -7.05 -9.03
C ARG A 79 -17.65 -5.76 -8.78
N VAL A 80 -17.88 -5.45 -7.51
CA VAL A 80 -18.59 -4.23 -7.09
C VAL A 80 -17.61 -3.13 -6.72
N LYS A 81 -18.08 -1.88 -6.86
CA LYS A 81 -17.39 -0.70 -6.35
C LYS A 81 -17.31 -0.77 -4.82
N ILE A 82 -16.24 -0.21 -4.27
CA ILE A 82 -16.03 -0.08 -2.83
C ILE A 82 -15.59 1.33 -2.46
N CYS A 83 -15.84 1.69 -1.21
CA CYS A 83 -15.22 2.83 -0.55
C CYS A 83 -14.31 2.32 0.56
N ILE A 84 -13.05 2.76 0.56
CA ILE A 84 -12.06 2.32 1.55
C ILE A 84 -11.47 3.51 2.31
N ASN A 85 -11.19 3.29 3.59
CA ASN A 85 -10.32 4.16 4.40
C ASN A 85 -9.01 3.42 4.63
N TYR A 86 -7.88 4.11 4.51
CA TYR A 86 -6.58 3.49 4.66
C TYR A 86 -5.53 4.43 5.27
N ILE A 87 -4.55 3.81 5.92
CA ILE A 87 -3.34 4.46 6.40
C ILE A 87 -2.19 4.02 5.50
N TYR A 88 -1.37 4.93 5.02
CA TYR A 88 -0.31 4.62 4.07
C TYR A 88 1.02 5.31 4.38
N GLY A 89 2.11 4.66 3.96
CA GLY A 89 3.47 5.18 3.97
C GLY A 89 4.05 5.19 2.56
N THR A 90 5.37 5.15 2.45
CA THR A 90 6.06 5.15 1.14
C THR A 90 5.77 3.93 0.26
N SER A 91 5.50 2.76 0.85
CA SER A 91 5.35 1.51 0.09
C SER A 91 4.27 0.56 0.62
N SER A 92 3.45 1.01 1.57
CA SER A 92 2.46 0.17 2.23
C SER A 92 1.18 0.95 2.50
N TRP A 93 0.04 0.31 2.22
CA TRP A 93 -1.29 0.81 2.51
C TRP A 93 -2.02 -0.22 3.37
N THR A 94 -2.62 0.23 4.47
CA THR A 94 -3.38 -0.61 5.39
C THR A 94 -4.81 -0.10 5.43
N ILE A 95 -5.72 -0.88 4.84
CA ILE A 95 -7.15 -0.59 4.79
C ILE A 95 -7.75 -0.83 6.16
N THR A 96 -8.25 0.24 6.79
CA THR A 96 -8.82 0.22 8.14
C THR A 96 -10.33 0.01 8.12
N ASN A 97 -10.99 0.39 7.02
CA ASN A 97 -12.43 0.21 6.83
C ASN A 97 -12.76 0.08 5.33
N VAL A 98 -13.84 -0.64 5.02
CA VAL A 98 -14.38 -0.83 3.68
C VAL A 98 -15.92 -0.87 3.72
N SER A 99 -16.56 -0.21 2.77
CA SER A 99 -18.00 -0.30 2.51
C SER A 99 -18.26 -0.55 1.02
N ILE A 100 -19.39 -1.19 0.72
CA ILE A 100 -19.88 -1.49 -0.64
C ILE A 100 -21.04 -0.54 -0.94
#